data_AF-A0AAD9X2U6-F1
#
_entry.id   AF-A0AAD9X2U6-F1
#
_cell.length_a   1.000
_cell.length_b   1.000
_cell.length_c   1.000
_cell.angle_alpha   90.00
_cell.angle_beta   90.00
_cell.angle_gamma   90.00
#
_symmetry.space_group_name_H-M   'P 1'
#
loop_
_entity.id
_entity.type
_entity.pdbx_description
1 polymer ?
#
loop_
_entity_poly.entity_id
_entity_poly.type
_entity_poly.pdbx_seq_one_letter_code
_entity_poly.pdbx_strand_id
1 'polypeptide(L)'
;MSASSSRAGIEPDDMNSSTGQSVANYETNWNDKDLINWQFPNIQQSNIYKKKLLDFKTFLHQKTKEVNVKFQNSTFTTNLLNKNSLNHYNKIGFNDLHIGSVQVGIKPLSKIGLNNSLLIVLRDKRITNYEESILGMDETSLTYGLIYF
;
A
#
# COMPACT_ATOMS: atom_id res chain seq x y z
N MET A 1 61.26 -11.14 27.19
CA MET A 1 60.52 -11.30 25.92
C MET A 1 59.05 -11.04 26.22
N SER A 2 58.56 -9.84 25.92
CA SER A 2 57.16 -9.44 26.10
C SER A 2 56.66 -8.93 24.75
N ALA A 3 55.81 -9.71 24.09
CA ALA A 3 55.17 -9.32 22.85
C ALA A 3 53.73 -8.85 23.16
N SER A 4 53.49 -7.55 23.01
CA SER A 4 52.16 -6.96 22.95
C SER A 4 51.44 -7.44 21.71
N SER A 5 50.22 -7.95 21.87
CA SER A 5 49.29 -8.22 20.77
C SER A 5 48.18 -7.17 20.82
N SER A 6 48.24 -6.25 19.87
CA SER A 6 47.24 -5.21 19.61
C SER A 6 46.02 -5.82 18.91
N ARG A 7 44.88 -5.84 19.59
CA ARG A 7 43.59 -6.20 19.02
C ARG A 7 43.05 -5.02 18.21
N ALA A 8 43.00 -5.16 16.89
CA ALA A 8 42.40 -4.19 15.98
C ALA A 8 40.91 -4.00 16.33
N GLY A 9 40.52 -2.74 16.52
CA GLY A 9 39.12 -2.34 16.66
C GLY A 9 38.41 -2.54 15.34
N ILE A 10 37.23 -3.17 15.39
CA ILE A 10 36.29 -3.23 14.28
C ILE A 10 35.42 -1.98 14.45
N GLU A 11 35.54 -1.02 13.53
CA GLU A 11 34.57 0.08 13.40
C GLU A 11 33.21 -0.51 12.98
N PRO A 12 32.08 -0.01 13.51
CA PRO A 12 30.78 -0.40 13.02
C PRO A 12 30.53 0.25 11.65
N ASP A 13 30.42 -0.60 10.62
CA ASP A 13 29.96 -0.19 9.29
C ASP A 13 28.56 0.44 9.39
N ASP A 14 28.44 1.67 8.88
CA ASP A 14 27.19 2.39 8.66
C ASP A 14 26.30 1.60 7.68
N MET A 15 25.47 0.70 8.22
CA MET A 15 24.34 0.11 7.52
C MET A 15 23.22 1.14 7.39
N ASN A 16 23.38 2.08 6.46
CA ASN A 16 22.24 2.82 5.93
C ASN A 16 21.46 1.90 4.98
N SER A 17 20.74 0.92 5.54
CA SER A 17 19.72 0.20 4.79
C SER A 17 18.55 1.15 4.63
N SER A 18 18.39 1.70 3.42
CA SER A 18 17.17 2.39 3.02
C SER A 18 16.02 1.35 2.94
N THR A 19 15.50 0.94 4.10
CA THR A 19 14.14 0.46 4.20
C THR A 19 13.27 1.60 3.72
N GLY A 20 12.71 1.49 2.53
CA GLY A 20 11.68 2.39 2.04
C GLY A 20 10.47 2.28 2.96
N GLN A 21 10.47 3.05 4.04
CA GLN A 21 9.28 3.29 4.84
C GLN A 21 8.33 4.04 3.92
N SER A 22 7.20 3.42 3.58
CA SER A 22 6.04 4.16 3.11
C SER A 22 5.62 5.07 4.26
N VAL A 23 5.97 6.35 4.18
CA VAL A 23 5.55 7.32 5.18
C VAL A 23 4.07 7.59 4.91
N ALA A 24 3.19 7.06 5.74
CA ALA A 24 1.79 7.46 5.73
C ALA A 24 1.73 8.97 6.01
N ASN A 25 1.07 9.73 5.13
CA ASN A 25 0.94 11.17 5.32
C ASN A 25 -0.19 11.44 6.33
N TYR A 26 0.16 11.89 7.52
CA TYR A 26 -0.79 12.32 8.54
C TYR A 26 -1.01 13.84 8.43
N GLU A 27 -2.13 14.26 7.85
CA GLU A 27 -2.58 15.64 8.01
C GLU A 27 -3.38 15.74 9.31
N THR A 28 -2.91 16.55 10.26
CA THR A 28 -3.44 16.59 11.63
C THR A 28 -4.70 17.46 11.81
N ASN A 29 -5.28 17.99 10.72
CA ASN A 29 -6.34 19.00 10.77
C ASN A 29 -7.45 18.77 9.73
N TRP A 30 -7.96 17.55 9.58
CA TRP A 30 -9.13 17.31 8.74
C TRP A 30 -10.41 17.86 9.39
N ASN A 31 -11.26 18.54 8.62
CA ASN A 31 -12.64 18.81 9.00
C ASN A 31 -13.62 17.93 8.20
N ASP A 32 -14.87 17.82 8.64
CA ASP A 32 -15.87 16.95 8.02
C ASP A 32 -16.12 17.26 6.53
N LYS A 33 -15.98 18.52 6.09
CA LYS A 33 -16.15 18.91 4.68
C LYS A 33 -14.96 18.46 3.84
N ASP A 34 -13.74 18.54 4.37
CA ASP A 34 -12.53 18.11 3.69
C ASP A 34 -12.54 16.59 3.46
N LEU A 35 -13.00 15.83 4.46
CA LEU A 35 -13.20 14.38 4.35
C LEU A 35 -14.21 14.01 3.26
N ILE A 36 -15.31 14.74 3.15
CA ILE A 36 -16.32 14.49 2.11
C ILE A 36 -15.75 14.77 0.71
N ASN A 37 -15.01 15.87 0.56
CA ASN A 37 -14.50 16.33 -0.73
C ASN A 37 -13.18 15.67 -1.15
N TRP A 38 -12.54 14.91 -0.26
CA TRP A 38 -11.26 14.28 -0.56
C TRP A 38 -11.35 13.30 -1.74
N GLN A 39 -10.30 13.30 -2.56
CA GLN A 39 -10.10 12.41 -3.69
C GLN A 39 -8.67 11.88 -3.66
N PHE A 40 -8.45 10.68 -4.21
CA PHE A 40 -7.11 10.12 -4.33
C PHE A 40 -6.19 11.06 -5.13
N PRO A 41 -4.93 11.24 -4.68
CA PRO A 41 -3.95 11.98 -5.46
C PRO A 41 -3.73 11.26 -6.78
N ASN A 42 -3.84 11.99 -7.89
CA ASN A 42 -3.64 11.43 -9.22
C ASN A 42 -2.14 11.17 -9.45
N ILE A 43 -1.77 9.90 -9.60
CA ILE A 43 -0.40 9.52 -9.96
C ILE A 43 -0.31 9.42 -11.49
N GLN A 44 0.51 10.29 -12.08
CA GLN A 44 0.79 10.20 -13.51
C GLN A 44 1.46 8.87 -13.84
N GLN A 45 1.02 8.23 -14.93
CA GLN A 45 1.53 6.93 -15.34
C GLN A 45 3.05 6.94 -15.61
N SER A 46 3.60 8.07 -16.05
CA SER A 46 5.04 8.29 -16.23
C SER A 46 5.84 8.18 -14.93
N ASN A 47 5.22 8.44 -13.78
CA ASN A 47 5.86 8.30 -12.47
C ASN A 47 5.92 6.84 -12.03
N ILE A 48 4.95 6.03 -12.47
CA ILE A 48 4.87 4.59 -12.19
C ILE A 48 5.79 3.83 -13.16
N TYR A 49 5.80 4.23 -14.42
CA TYR A 49 6.55 3.58 -15.49
C TYR A 49 7.57 4.55 -16.10
N LYS A 50 8.83 4.42 -15.68
CA LYS A 50 9.94 5.30 -16.12
C LYS A 50 10.31 5.15 -17.61
N LYS A 51 10.00 4.00 -18.21
CA LYS A 51 10.16 3.75 -19.65
C LYS A 51 8.78 3.73 -20.29
N LYS A 52 8.67 4.16 -21.56
CA LYS A 52 7.54 3.73 -22.41
C LYS A 52 7.48 2.21 -22.24
N LEU A 53 6.39 1.69 -21.65
CA LEU A 53 6.19 0.26 -21.60
C LEU A 53 6.43 -0.23 -23.02
N LEU A 54 7.39 -1.14 -23.14
CA LEU A 54 7.75 -1.86 -24.37
C LEU A 54 6.49 -2.06 -25.24
N ASP A 55 6.63 -1.96 -26.56
CA ASP A 55 5.62 -1.94 -27.66
C ASP A 55 4.55 -3.07 -27.66
N PHE A 56 4.33 -3.76 -26.55
CA PHE A 56 3.21 -4.63 -26.28
C PHE A 56 1.90 -3.84 -26.27
N LYS A 57 0.81 -4.50 -26.69
CA LYS A 57 -0.55 -4.01 -26.49
C LYS A 57 -0.84 -3.91 -24.99
N THR A 58 -0.46 -2.82 -24.33
CA THR A 58 -0.76 -2.63 -22.91
C THR A 58 -2.09 -1.90 -22.78
N PHE A 59 -3.12 -2.58 -22.28
CA PHE A 59 -4.31 -1.90 -21.79
C PHE A 59 -4.02 -1.39 -20.37
N LEU A 60 -3.68 -0.11 -20.28
CA LEU A 60 -3.56 0.57 -18.99
C LEU A 60 -4.96 0.80 -18.45
N HIS A 61 -5.22 0.33 -17.24
CA HIS A 61 -6.53 0.40 -16.64
C HIS A 61 -6.43 0.80 -15.17
N GLN A 62 -7.07 1.93 -14.83
CA GLN A 62 -7.22 2.39 -13.45
C GLN A 62 -8.58 1.91 -12.93
N LYS A 63 -8.57 1.23 -11.77
CA LYS A 63 -9.79 0.86 -11.07
C LYS A 63 -9.77 1.40 -9.66
N THR A 64 -10.85 2.09 -9.31
CA THR A 64 -11.13 2.51 -7.95
C THR A 64 -12.26 1.65 -7.41
N LYS A 65 -12.12 1.22 -6.15
CA LYS A 65 -13.16 0.50 -5.43
C LYS A 65 -13.35 1.13 -4.07
N GLU A 66 -14.55 1.60 -3.81
CA GLU A 66 -14.96 2.14 -2.53
C GLU A 66 -15.77 1.09 -1.76
N VAL A 67 -15.50 0.93 -0.47
CA VAL A 67 -16.26 0.01 0.39
C VAL A 67 -16.50 0.65 1.75
N ASN A 68 -17.76 0.62 2.18
CA ASN A 68 -18.15 1.04 3.52
C ASN A 68 -18.12 -0.17 4.47
N VAL A 69 -17.40 -0.02 5.57
CA VAL A 69 -17.22 -1.08 6.56
C VAL A 69 -17.73 -0.59 7.91
N LYS A 70 -18.51 -1.42 8.61
CA LYS A 70 -18.92 -1.13 9.98
C LYS A 70 -17.77 -1.44 10.92
N PHE A 71 -17.45 -0.51 11.80
CA PHE A 71 -16.44 -0.69 12.82
C PHE A 71 -16.98 -1.58 13.94
N GLN A 72 -16.83 -2.91 13.81
CA GLN A 72 -17.34 -3.92 14.74
C GLN A 72 -16.24 -4.91 15.20
N ASN A 73 -15.02 -4.40 15.49
CA ASN A 73 -13.88 -5.18 15.99
C ASN A 73 -13.57 -6.47 15.22
N SER A 74 -13.83 -6.47 13.90
CA SER A 74 -13.63 -7.64 13.03
C SER A 74 -12.71 -7.28 11.87
N THR A 75 -11.98 -8.28 11.40
CA THR A 75 -11.17 -8.16 10.19
C THR A 75 -12.07 -8.02 8.97
N PHE A 76 -11.79 -7.04 8.12
CA PHE A 76 -12.48 -6.87 6.84
C PHE A 76 -11.53 -7.20 5.68
N THR A 77 -11.99 -8.02 4.75
CA THR A 77 -11.21 -8.39 3.55
C THR A 77 -12.01 -8.06 2.29
N THR A 78 -11.37 -7.45 1.30
CA THR A 78 -11.97 -7.18 0.01
C THR A 78 -10.99 -7.46 -1.13
N ASN A 79 -11.47 -8.00 -2.25
CA ASN A 79 -10.63 -8.19 -3.43
C ASN A 79 -10.55 -6.86 -4.21
N LEU A 80 -9.33 -6.42 -4.53
CA LEU A 80 -9.11 -5.25 -5.40
C LEU A 80 -9.59 -5.53 -6.83
N LEU A 81 -9.36 -6.76 -7.32
CA LEU A 81 -9.69 -7.18 -8.67
C LEU A 81 -10.98 -8.01 -8.70
N ASN A 82 -11.86 -7.69 -9.65
CA ASN A 82 -13.07 -8.46 -9.90
C ASN A 82 -12.76 -9.64 -10.83
N LYS A 83 -13.16 -10.86 -10.43
CA LYS A 83 -13.04 -12.08 -11.23
C LYS A 83 -13.64 -11.94 -12.64
N ASN A 84 -14.77 -11.25 -12.78
CA ASN A 84 -15.42 -11.07 -14.08
C ASN A 84 -14.53 -10.27 -15.05
N SER A 85 -13.83 -9.25 -14.55
CA SER A 85 -12.92 -8.46 -15.35
C SER A 85 -11.66 -9.25 -15.71
N LEU A 86 -11.10 -9.99 -14.76
CA LEU A 86 -9.95 -10.88 -15.03
C LEU A 86 -10.31 -11.91 -16.12
N ASN A 87 -11.47 -12.54 -16.01
CA ASN A 87 -11.97 -13.48 -17.01
C ASN A 87 -12.16 -12.83 -18.38
N HIS A 88 -12.64 -11.58 -18.43
CA HIS A 88 -12.78 -10.84 -19.68
C HIS A 88 -11.42 -10.59 -20.35
N TYR A 89 -10.43 -10.11 -19.60
CA TYR A 89 -9.08 -9.85 -20.13
C TYR A 89 -8.38 -11.14 -20.59
N ASN A 90 -8.52 -12.22 -19.82
CA ASN A 90 -8.02 -13.54 -20.23
C ASN A 90 -8.63 -14.00 -21.56
N LYS A 91 -9.95 -13.78 -21.77
CA LYS A 91 -10.64 -14.18 -23.01
C LYS A 91 -10.18 -13.41 -24.25
N ILE A 92 -9.75 -12.16 -24.10
CA ILE A 92 -9.28 -11.32 -25.21
C ILE A 92 -7.76 -11.41 -25.42
N GLY A 93 -7.08 -12.36 -24.74
CA GLY A 93 -5.68 -12.70 -24.99
C GLY A 93 -4.66 -12.08 -24.04
N PHE A 94 -5.08 -11.48 -22.92
CA PHE A 94 -4.14 -11.01 -21.88
C PHE A 94 -3.88 -12.12 -20.87
N ASN A 95 -2.64 -12.63 -20.85
CA ASN A 95 -2.25 -13.70 -19.93
C ASN A 95 -1.59 -13.16 -18.66
N ASP A 96 -0.98 -11.98 -18.74
CA ASP A 96 -0.21 -11.39 -17.66
C ASP A 96 -0.88 -10.13 -17.12
N LEU A 97 -0.84 -9.98 -15.80
CA LEU A 97 -1.29 -8.79 -15.11
C LEU A 97 -0.10 -8.18 -14.36
N HIS A 98 0.26 -6.96 -14.72
CA HIS A 98 1.21 -6.16 -13.98
C HIS A 98 0.46 -5.07 -13.18
N ILE A 99 0.67 -5.02 -11.87
CA ILE A 99 0.14 -3.97 -11.00
C ILE A 99 1.27 -2.99 -10.72
N GLY A 100 1.23 -1.82 -11.36
CA GLY A 100 2.27 -0.80 -11.18
C GLY A 100 2.10 0.03 -9.91
N SER A 101 0.88 0.20 -9.42
CA SER A 101 0.59 1.00 -8.23
C SER A 101 -0.71 0.53 -7.58
N VAL A 102 -0.73 0.56 -6.24
CA VAL A 102 -1.92 0.39 -5.42
C VAL A 102 -1.94 1.58 -4.46
N GLN A 103 -3.05 2.32 -4.46
CA GLN A 103 -3.28 3.39 -3.49
C GLN A 103 -4.40 2.97 -2.56
N VAL A 104 -4.25 3.28 -1.28
CA VAL A 104 -5.26 2.96 -0.25
C VAL A 104 -5.65 4.26 0.44
N GLY A 105 -6.95 4.43 0.67
CA GLY A 105 -7.52 5.59 1.34
C GLY A 105 -8.56 5.12 2.34
N ILE A 106 -8.42 5.51 3.60
CA ILE A 106 -9.34 5.17 4.67
C ILE A 106 -9.93 6.45 5.24
N LYS A 107 -11.25 6.58 5.08
CA LYS A 107 -12.03 7.71 5.55
C LYS A 107 -12.98 7.29 6.68
N PRO A 108 -12.85 7.83 7.90
CA PRO A 108 -13.88 7.67 8.91
C PRO A 108 -15.16 8.41 8.47
N LEU A 109 -16.30 7.71 8.45
CA LEU A 109 -17.58 8.27 7.97
C LEU A 109 -18.39 8.97 9.07
N SER A 110 -18.19 8.58 10.33
CA SER A 110 -19.04 9.00 11.44
C SER A 110 -18.41 10.07 12.32
N LYS A 111 -17.09 10.00 12.56
CA LYS A 111 -16.40 10.88 13.50
C LYS A 111 -14.89 10.87 13.25
N ILE A 112 -14.27 12.05 13.31
CA ILE A 112 -12.81 12.23 13.40
C ILE A 112 -12.36 11.97 14.86
N GLY A 113 -11.12 11.53 15.07
CA GLY A 113 -10.62 11.29 16.43
C GLY A 113 -11.05 9.94 17.01
N LEU A 114 -11.27 8.94 16.16
CA LEU A 114 -11.46 7.57 16.63
C LEU A 114 -10.12 7.05 17.15
N ASN A 115 -10.03 6.81 18.46
CA ASN A 115 -8.83 6.27 19.11
C ASN A 115 -8.71 4.76 18.85
N ASN A 116 -8.54 4.42 17.58
CA ASN A 116 -8.43 3.06 17.09
C ASN A 116 -7.31 3.00 16.06
N SER A 117 -6.49 1.96 16.12
CA SER A 117 -5.56 1.62 15.05
C SER A 117 -6.20 0.64 14.07
N LEU A 118 -5.71 0.68 12.84
CA LEU A 118 -6.02 -0.24 11.76
C LEU A 118 -4.73 -0.84 11.25
N LEU A 119 -4.72 -2.16 11.12
CA LEU A 119 -3.71 -2.87 10.33
C LEU A 119 -4.26 -3.11 8.93
N ILE A 120 -3.57 -2.58 7.93
CA ILE A 120 -3.91 -2.73 6.51
C ILE A 120 -2.92 -3.71 5.92
N VAL A 121 -3.43 -4.73 5.23
CA VAL A 121 -2.58 -5.76 4.59
C VAL A 121 -2.97 -5.90 3.13
N LEU A 122 -2.02 -5.63 2.24
CA LEU A 122 -2.12 -5.98 0.83
C LEU A 122 -1.57 -7.39 0.66
N ARG A 123 -2.42 -8.30 0.15
CA ARG A 123 -2.05 -9.70 -0.04
C ARG A 123 -2.40 -10.26 -1.41
N ASP A 124 -1.57 -11.18 -1.90
CA ASP A 124 -1.91 -12.05 -3.02
C ASP A 124 -2.90 -13.13 -2.56
N LYS A 125 -4.11 -13.09 -3.10
CA LYS A 125 -5.15 -14.07 -2.75
C LYS A 125 -4.84 -15.48 -3.25
N ARG A 126 -3.99 -15.63 -4.26
CA ARG A 126 -3.67 -16.94 -4.88
C ARG A 126 -2.79 -17.80 -3.97
N ILE A 127 -2.02 -17.16 -3.10
CA ILE A 127 -1.13 -17.82 -2.13
C ILE A 127 -1.94 -18.19 -0.89
N THR A 128 -1.96 -19.48 -0.55
CA THR A 128 -2.74 -20.02 0.58
C THR A 128 -2.09 -19.74 1.93
N ASN A 129 -0.75 -19.75 1.99
CA ASN A 129 -0.01 -19.33 3.16
C ASN A 129 -0.22 -17.83 3.39
N TYR A 130 -0.63 -17.45 4.61
CA TYR A 130 -0.95 -16.05 4.92
C TYR A 130 0.29 -15.15 4.88
N GLU A 131 1.37 -15.53 5.57
CA GLU A 131 2.58 -14.73 5.67
C GLU A 131 3.23 -14.54 4.30
N GLU A 132 3.33 -15.62 3.52
CA GLU A 132 3.89 -15.57 2.16
C GLU A 132 3.01 -14.81 1.18
N SER A 133 1.73 -14.61 1.51
CA SER A 133 0.83 -13.84 0.66
C SER A 133 0.97 -12.33 0.83
N ILE A 134 1.62 -11.85 1.89
CA ILE A 134 1.71 -10.42 2.20
C ILE A 134 2.64 -9.75 1.19
N LEU A 135 2.11 -8.77 0.46
CA LEU A 135 2.85 -7.91 -0.46
C LEU A 135 3.28 -6.60 0.21
N GLY A 136 2.53 -6.19 1.24
CA GLY A 136 2.83 -5.02 2.07
C GLY A 136 1.83 -4.90 3.20
N MET A 137 2.25 -4.29 4.30
CA MET A 137 1.35 -3.93 5.40
C MET A 137 1.68 -2.53 5.91
N ASP A 138 0.68 -1.88 6.47
CA ASP A 138 0.84 -0.62 7.19
C ASP A 138 -0.10 -0.58 8.39
N GLU A 139 0.37 -0.02 9.50
CA GLU A 139 -0.43 0.22 10.70
C GLU A 139 -0.66 1.71 10.87
N THR A 140 -1.91 2.09 11.09
CA THR A 140 -2.27 3.51 11.11
C THR A 140 -3.37 3.81 12.13
N SER A 141 -3.39 5.04 12.65
CA SER A 141 -4.35 5.48 13.65
C SER A 141 -5.44 6.33 13.02
N LEU A 142 -6.70 5.94 13.23
CA LEU A 142 -7.88 6.72 12.83
C LEU A 142 -8.06 8.01 13.65
N THR A 143 -7.18 8.27 14.62
CA THR A 143 -7.25 9.45 15.48
C THR A 143 -7.09 10.73 14.66
N TYR A 144 -6.24 10.69 13.63
CA TYR A 144 -5.90 11.87 12.85
C TYR A 144 -6.82 12.11 11.65
N GLY A 145 -7.84 11.27 11.43
CA GLY A 145 -8.81 11.44 10.35
C GLY A 145 -8.53 10.55 9.14
N LEU A 146 -8.45 11.15 7.95
CA LEU A 146 -8.19 10.44 6.70
C LEU A 146 -6.74 9.92 6.67
N ILE A 147 -6.57 8.68 6.22
CA ILE A 147 -5.24 8.10 5.95
C ILE A 147 -5.17 7.68 4.49
N TYR A 148 -4.07 8.00 3.81
CA TYR A 148 -3.80 7.51 2.46
C TYR A 148 -2.31 7.33 2.18
N PHE A 149 -1.99 6.41 1.25
CA PHE A 149 -0.65 6.16 0.71
C PHE A 149 -0.74 5.55 -0.69
#